data_AF-A0A4R0R9Z9-F1
#
_entry.id   AF-A0A4R0R9Z9-F1
#
_cell.length_a   1.000
_cell.length_b   1.000
_cell.length_c   1.000
_cell.angle_alpha   90.00
_cell.angle_beta   90.00
_cell.angle_gamma   90.00
#
_symmetry.space_group_name_H-M   'P 1'
#
loop_
_entity.id
_entity.type
_entity.pdbx_description
1 polymer ?
#
loop_
_entity_poly.entity_id
_entity_poly.type
_entity_poly.pdbx_seq_one_letter_code
_entity_poly.pdbx_strand_id
1 'polypeptide(L)' 'WEKIATRRDLTLDWEQTFVSQAVDMLVGQRAQVLIGNGFSSMTSNIVTLRMANGFPPASNRFW' A
#
# COMPACT_ATOMS: atom_id res chain seq x y z
N TRP A 1 10.61 16.88 2.19
CA TRP A 1 9.37 16.13 2.49
C TRP A 1 8.78 16.70 3.75
N GLU A 2 7.47 16.96 3.77
CA GLU A 2 6.83 17.69 4.88
C GLU A 2 6.29 16.77 5.98
N LYS A 3 5.98 15.49 5.69
CA LYS A 3 5.33 14.60 6.67
C LYS A 3 5.55 13.11 6.42
N ILE A 4 6.40 12.42 7.16
CA ILE A 4 6.43 10.94 7.16
C ILE A 4 5.37 10.47 8.17
N ALA A 5 4.50 9.54 7.75
CA ALA A 5 3.54 8.91 8.63
C ALA A 5 3.69 7.39 8.51
N THR A 6 3.53 6.72 9.64
CA THR A 6 3.63 5.27 9.79
C THR A 6 2.48 4.78 10.67
N ARG A 7 2.30 3.45 10.75
CA ARG A 7 1.37 2.84 11.69
C ARG A 7 1.56 3.31 13.15
N ARG A 8 2.78 3.69 13.56
CA ARG A 8 3.08 4.14 14.94
C ARG A 8 2.46 5.48 15.27
N ASP A 9 2.08 6.25 14.26
CA ASP A 9 1.43 7.55 14.42
C ASP A 9 -0.10 7.43 14.54
N LEU A 10 -0.64 6.19 14.55
CA LEU A 10 -2.07 5.90 14.61
C LEU A 10 -2.42 5.16 15.91
N THR A 11 -3.54 5.54 16.53
CA THR A 11 -4.23 4.75 17.55
C THR A 11 -5.50 4.21 16.91
N LEU A 12 -5.58 2.88 16.78
CA LEU A 12 -6.72 2.20 16.16
C LEU A 12 -7.57 1.53 17.24
N ASP A 13 -8.89 1.54 17.05
CA ASP A 13 -9.80 0.68 17.80
C ASP A 13 -9.78 -0.77 17.26
N TRP A 14 -10.60 -1.62 17.87
CA TRP A 14 -10.66 -3.05 17.57
C TRP A 14 -11.13 -3.29 16.14
N GLU A 15 -12.23 -2.65 15.75
CA GLU A 15 -12.84 -2.75 14.43
C GLU A 15 -11.90 -2.24 13.33
N GLN A 16 -11.26 -1.10 13.56
CA GLN A 16 -10.28 -0.49 12.65
C GLN A 16 -9.07 -1.38 12.42
N THR A 17 -8.65 -2.14 13.43
CA THR A 17 -7.50 -3.05 13.32
C THR A 17 -7.74 -4.11 12.24
N PHE A 18 -8.97 -4.65 12.12
CA PHE A 18 -9.28 -5.66 11.10
C PHE A 18 -9.30 -5.11 9.67
N VAL A 19 -9.62 -3.83 9.49
CA VAL A 19 -9.66 -3.20 8.17
C VAL A 19 -8.35 -2.48 7.80
N SER A 20 -7.44 -2.31 8.76
CA SER A 20 -6.19 -1.56 8.59
C SER A 20 -5.38 -2.01 7.37
N GLN A 21 -5.26 -3.33 7.16
CA GLN A 21 -4.52 -3.87 6.01
C GLN A 21 -5.17 -3.52 4.67
N ALA A 22 -6.51 -3.51 4.59
CA ALA A 22 -7.22 -3.10 3.38
C ALA A 22 -7.02 -1.61 3.09
N VAL A 23 -6.98 -0.78 4.14
CA VAL A 23 -6.67 0.66 4.02
C VAL A 23 -5.23 0.86 3.54
N ASP A 24 -4.26 0.11 4.09
CA ASP A 24 -2.86 0.15 3.63
C ASP A 24 -2.74 -0.22 2.15
N MET A 25 -3.49 -1.23 1.69
CA MET A 25 -3.54 -1.61 0.28
C MET A 25 -4.13 -0.50 -0.61
N LEU A 26 -5.17 0.21 -0.15
CA LEU A 26 -5.75 1.35 -0.87
C LEU A 26 -4.75 2.50 -1.00
N VAL A 27 -3.98 2.79 0.06
CA VAL A 27 -2.90 3.78 0.03
C VAL A 27 -1.84 3.36 -0.98
N GLY A 28 -1.38 2.11 -0.95
CA GLY A 28 -0.43 1.56 -1.90
C GLY A 28 -0.94 1.58 -3.36
N GLN A 29 -2.22 1.32 -3.58
CA GLN A 29 -2.84 1.37 -4.90
C GLN A 29 -2.81 2.79 -5.49
N ARG A 30 -3.03 3.81 -4.65
CA ARG A 30 -3.11 5.21 -5.08
C ARG A 30 -1.77 5.94 -5.07
N ALA A 31 -0.74 5.36 -4.48
CA ALA A 31 0.59 5.96 -4.41
C ALA A 31 1.15 6.29 -5.80
N GLN A 32 1.86 7.42 -5.92
CA GLN A 32 2.54 7.76 -7.17
C GLN A 32 3.61 6.72 -7.53
N VAL A 33 4.32 6.22 -6.51
CA VAL A 33 5.31 5.14 -6.61
C VAL A 33 5.05 4.16 -5.47
N LEU A 34 5.02 2.87 -5.78
CA LEU A 34 4.98 1.79 -4.80
C LEU A 34 6.38 1.16 -4.68
N ILE A 35 6.89 1.03 -3.45
CA ILE A 35 8.05 0.19 -3.13
C ILE A 35 7.55 -0.94 -2.24
N GLY A 36 7.63 -2.19 -2.73
CA GLY A 36 7.11 -3.36 -2.03
C GLY A 36 8.11 -4.51 -1.95
N ASN A 37 7.73 -5.60 -1.28
CA ASN A 37 8.52 -6.82 -1.22
C ASN A 37 8.11 -7.76 -2.37
N GLY A 38 9.09 -8.24 -3.16
CA GLY A 38 8.82 -9.06 -4.34
C GLY A 38 8.16 -10.43 -4.08
N PHE A 39 8.20 -10.92 -2.85
CA PHE A 39 7.64 -12.22 -2.44
C PHE A 39 6.40 -12.09 -1.53
N SER A 40 5.89 -10.88 -1.32
CA SER A 40 4.72 -10.62 -0.47
C SER A 40 3.41 -10.75 -1.25
N SER A 41 2.49 -11.58 -0.75
CA SER A 41 1.14 -11.72 -1.31
C SER A 41 0.35 -10.40 -1.27
N MET A 42 0.48 -9.62 -0.20
CA MET A 42 -0.15 -8.30 -0.08
C MET A 42 0.40 -7.33 -1.14
N THR A 43 1.72 -7.33 -1.36
CA THR A 43 2.33 -6.50 -2.41
C THR A 43 1.81 -6.90 -3.79
N SER A 44 1.70 -8.20 -4.06
CA SER A 44 1.11 -8.71 -5.31
C SER A 44 -0.33 -8.23 -5.52
N ASN A 45 -1.16 -8.24 -4.47
CA ASN A 45 -2.53 -7.71 -4.56
C ASN A 45 -2.55 -6.21 -4.90
N ILE A 46 -1.68 -5.40 -4.27
CA ILE A 46 -1.58 -3.97 -4.57
C ILE A 46 -1.17 -3.76 -6.03
N VAL A 47 -0.13 -4.45 -6.50
CA VAL A 47 0.34 -4.35 -7.89
C VAL A 47 -0.77 -4.76 -8.86
N THR A 48 -1.50 -5.85 -8.57
CA THR A 48 -2.64 -6.29 -9.37
C THR A 48 -3.69 -5.19 -9.51
N LEU A 49 -4.07 -4.55 -8.40
CA LEU A 49 -5.02 -3.43 -8.40
C LEU A 49 -4.48 -2.21 -9.15
N ARG A 50 -3.19 -1.88 -9.02
CA ARG A 50 -2.56 -0.78 -9.74
C ARG A 50 -2.60 -0.99 -11.25
N MET A 51 -2.25 -2.20 -11.71
CA MET A 51 -2.29 -2.58 -13.11
C MET A 51 -3.73 -2.55 -13.65
N ALA A 52 -4.70 -3.07 -12.90
CA ALA A 52 -6.11 -3.03 -13.26
C ALA A 52 -6.67 -1.60 -13.39
N ASN A 53 -6.10 -0.63 -12.66
CA ASN A 53 -6.48 0.78 -12.72
C ASN A 53 -5.58 1.63 -13.64
N GLY A 54 -4.76 1.00 -14.49
CA GLY A 54 -3.98 1.69 -15.52
C GLY A 54 -2.76 2.47 -15.00
N PHE A 55 -2.28 2.21 -13.78
CA PHE A 55 -1.04 2.82 -13.30
C PHE A 55 0.17 2.29 -14.09
N PRO A 56 1.17 3.14 -14.41
CA PRO A 56 2.34 2.71 -15.17
C PRO A 56 3.08 1.55 -14.48
N PRO A 57 3.43 0.45 -15.17
CA PRO A 57 4.13 -0.68 -14.55
C PRO A 57 5.43 -0.29 -13.86
N ALA A 58 6.17 0.67 -14.46
CA ALA A 58 7.43 1.20 -13.94
C ALA A 58 7.29 2.03 -12.64
N SER A 59 6.06 2.32 -12.20
CA SER A 59 5.78 2.94 -10.90
C SER A 59 5.79 1.94 -9.74
N ASN A 60 5.89 0.63 -10.03
CA ASN A 60 6.06 -0.42 -9.05
C ASN A 60 7.54 -0.79 -8.95
N ARG A 61 8.11 -0.73 -7.76
CA ARG A 61 9.51 -1.07 -7.44
C ARG A 61 9.54 -2.10 -6.32
N PHE A 62 10.57 -2.93 -6.32
CA PHE A 62 10.70 -4.01 -5.35
C PHE A 62 12.08 -3.99 -4.69
N TRP A 63 12.09 -4.40 -3.42
CA TRP A 63 13.29 -4.74 -2.65
C TRP A 63 13.23 -6.20 -2.21
#